data_AF-A0A962Z6P6-F1
#
_entry.id   AF-A0A962Z6P6-F1
#
_cell.length_a   1.000
_cell.length_b   1.000
_cell.length_c   1.000
_cell.angle_alpha   90.00
_cell.angle_beta   90.00
_cell.angle_gamma   90.00
#
_symmetry.space_group_name_H-M   'P 1'
#
loop_
_entity.id
_entity.type
_entity.pdbx_description
1 polymer ?
#
loop_
_entity_poly.entity_id
_entity_poly.type
_entity_poly.pdbx_seq_one_letter_code
_entity_poly.pdbx_strand_id
1 'polypeptide(L)'
;MRVTQIWTSIADAGRDLLRGRLTARRTSPEQLAADLLSTRGDAVGAALAHELVQQLAGSGGDTRIDFLRYLARSLEVDPARINEAAAGYAADPTAARLA
;
A
#
# COMPACT_ATOMS: atom_id res chain seq x y z
N MET A 1 -18.41 19.48 -16.15
CA MET A 1 -17.69 19.08 -14.92
C MET A 1 -16.34 18.50 -15.36
N ARG A 2 -15.21 19.04 -14.89
CA ARG A 2 -13.88 18.57 -15.34
C ARG A 2 -13.53 17.26 -14.60
N VAL A 3 -12.98 16.28 -15.33
CA VAL A 3 -12.59 14.95 -14.81
C VAL A 3 -11.74 15.05 -13.53
N THR A 4 -10.87 16.06 -13.44
CA THR A 4 -10.04 16.32 -12.26
C THR A 4 -10.84 16.58 -10.99
N GLN A 5 -11.99 17.28 -11.06
CA GLN A 5 -12.82 17.53 -9.88
C GLN A 5 -13.48 16.25 -9.33
N ILE A 6 -13.78 15.29 -10.21
CA ILE A 6 -14.37 14.00 -9.80
C ILE A 6 -13.35 13.20 -9.01
N TRP A 7 -12.10 13.13 -9.48
CA TRP A 7 -11.03 12.45 -8.77
C TRP A 7 -10.73 13.06 -7.40
N THR A 8 -10.73 14.40 -7.32
CA THR A 8 -10.55 15.10 -6.04
C THR A 8 -11.68 14.78 -5.06
N SER A 9 -12.94 14.84 -5.52
CA SER A 9 -14.11 14.52 -4.69
C SER A 9 -14.09 13.07 -4.17
N ILE A 10 -13.69 12.12 -5.02
CA ILE A 10 -13.54 10.71 -4.65
C ILE A 10 -12.45 10.55 -3.57
N ALA A 11 -11.29 11.17 -3.77
CA ALA A 11 -10.19 11.13 -2.80
C ALA A 11 -10.58 11.79 -1.45
N ASP A 12 -11.33 12.89 -1.50
CA ASP A 12 -11.81 13.60 -0.31
C ASP A 12 -12.83 12.76 0.48
N ALA A 13 -13.76 12.10 -0.20
CA ALA A 13 -14.70 11.15 0.42
C ALA A 13 -13.97 9.97 1.08
N GLY A 14 -12.91 9.45 0.44
CA GLY A 14 -12.03 8.44 1.02
C GLY A 14 -11.34 8.93 2.28
N ARG A 15 -10.86 10.18 2.28
CA ARG A 15 -10.19 10.80 3.43
C ARG A 15 -11.14 10.97 4.63
N ASP A 16 -12.39 11.34 4.41
CA ASP A 16 -13.35 11.50 5.50
C ASP A 16 -13.73 10.16 6.15
N LEU A 17 -13.86 9.08 5.36
CA LEU A 17 -14.06 7.73 5.89
C LEU A 17 -12.85 7.23 6.68
N LEU A 18 -11.63 7.56 6.24
CA LEU A 18 -10.39 7.21 6.92
C LEU A 18 -10.17 8.00 8.20
N ARG A 19 -10.46 9.30 8.22
CA ARG A 19 -10.32 10.15 9.41
C ARG A 19 -11.07 9.58 10.60
N GLY A 20 -12.27 9.05 10.41
CA GLY A 20 -13.03 8.38 11.48
C GLY A 20 -12.36 7.11 12.03
N ARG A 21 -11.62 6.37 11.19
CA ARG A 21 -10.90 5.15 11.59
C ARG A 21 -9.52 5.43 12.20
N LEU A 22 -8.80 6.40 11.65
CA LEU A 22 -7.43 6.73 12.06
C LEU A 22 -7.38 7.61 13.31
N THR A 23 -8.35 8.49 13.53
CA THR A 23 -8.39 9.29 14.78
C THR A 23 -8.62 8.43 16.03
N ALA A 24 -9.22 7.25 15.88
CA ALA A 24 -9.41 6.28 16.96
C ALA A 24 -8.17 5.44 17.26
N ARG A 25 -7.14 5.42 16.39
CA ARG A 25 -5.95 4.58 16.53
C ARG A 25 -4.71 5.32 16.06
N ARG A 26 -3.70 5.50 16.92
CA ARG A 26 -2.38 5.94 16.45
C ARG A 26 -1.82 4.87 15.51
N THR A 27 -1.96 5.09 14.21
CA THR A 27 -1.49 4.17 13.17
C THR A 27 -0.03 4.49 12.87
N SER A 28 0.85 3.50 12.90
CA SER A 28 2.25 3.69 12.52
C SER A 28 2.38 3.71 10.98
N PRO A 29 3.49 4.24 10.42
CA PRO A 29 3.75 4.19 8.99
C PRO A 29 3.69 2.78 8.41
N GLU A 30 4.13 1.76 9.17
CA GLU A 30 4.10 0.35 8.76
C GLU A 30 2.67 -0.16 8.62
N GLN A 31 1.79 0.21 9.54
CA GLN A 31 0.38 -0.19 9.52
C GLN A 31 -0.36 0.49 8.36
N LEU A 32 -0.08 1.78 8.08
CA LEU A 32 -0.63 2.47 6.90
C LEU A 32 -0.16 1.82 5.59
N ALA A 33 1.11 1.39 5.51
CA ALA A 33 1.63 0.71 4.35
C ALA A 33 1.00 -0.68 4.15
N ALA A 34 0.80 -1.45 5.21
CA ALA A 34 0.10 -2.73 5.15
C ALA A 34 -1.35 -2.57 4.68
N ASP A 35 -2.07 -1.60 5.25
CA ASP A 35 -3.44 -1.30 4.88
C ASP A 35 -3.52 -0.85 3.39
N LEU A 36 -2.59 0.00 2.94
CA LEU A 36 -2.48 0.43 1.55
C LEU A 36 -2.32 -0.75 0.58
N LEU A 37 -1.41 -1.67 0.88
CA LEU A 37 -1.12 -2.84 0.03
C LEU A 37 -2.26 -3.86 0.00
N SER A 38 -3.09 -3.90 1.04
CA SER A 38 -4.30 -4.72 1.07
C SER A 38 -5.49 -4.09 0.32
N THR A 39 -5.42 -2.80 0.01
CA THR A 39 -6.53 -2.07 -0.63
C THR A 39 -6.44 -2.19 -2.16
N ARG A 40 -7.53 -2.57 -2.82
CA ARG A 40 -7.58 -2.73 -4.28
C ARG A 40 -7.90 -1.40 -4.97
N GLY A 41 -6.93 -0.49 -5.09
CA GLY A 41 -6.99 0.67 -6.02
C GLY A 41 -8.12 1.70 -5.80
N ASP A 42 -8.88 1.58 -4.72
CA ASP A 42 -10.01 2.46 -4.44
C ASP A 42 -9.55 3.84 -3.91
N ALA A 43 -10.50 4.78 -3.84
CA ALA A 43 -10.35 6.10 -3.20
C ALA A 43 -9.66 6.05 -1.83
N VAL A 44 -9.92 4.97 -1.09
CA VAL A 44 -9.34 4.68 0.23
C VAL A 44 -7.83 4.45 0.12
N GLY A 45 -7.35 3.78 -0.93
CA GLY A 45 -5.92 3.58 -1.17
C GLY A 45 -5.19 4.91 -1.43
N ALA A 46 -5.78 5.81 -2.22
CA ALA A 46 -5.19 7.13 -2.47
C ALA A 46 -5.09 7.96 -1.17
N ALA A 47 -6.10 7.89 -0.31
CA ALA A 47 -6.10 8.57 0.97
C ALA A 47 -5.10 7.95 1.98
N LEU A 48 -4.97 6.62 2.02
CA LEU A 48 -3.94 5.92 2.81
C LEU A 48 -2.52 6.31 2.37
N ALA A 49 -2.27 6.34 1.06
CA ALA A 49 -0.96 6.75 0.52
C ALA A 49 -0.63 8.20 0.88
N HIS A 50 -1.61 9.10 0.80
CA HIS A 50 -1.42 10.49 1.20
C HIS A 50 -1.07 10.61 2.69
N GLU A 51 -1.81 9.93 3.56
CA GLU A 51 -1.56 9.96 5.00
C GLU A 51 -0.17 9.41 5.36
N LEU A 52 0.23 8.30 4.74
CA LEU A 52 1.56 7.70 4.93
C LEU A 52 2.68 8.69 4.59
N VAL A 53 2.56 9.38 3.45
CA VAL A 53 3.55 10.39 3.02
C VAL A 53 3.61 11.54 4.01
N GLN A 54 2.46 12.03 4.49
CA GLN A 54 2.40 13.12 5.47
C GLN A 54 3.01 12.74 6.82
N GLN A 55 2.74 11.52 7.28
CA GLN A 55 3.32 11.02 8.53
C GLN A 55 4.85 10.87 8.43
N LEU A 56 5.36 10.35 7.31
CA LEU A 56 6.80 10.26 7.07
C LEU A 56 7.44 11.64 6.93
N ALA A 57 6.78 12.60 6.28
CA ALA A 57 7.26 13.98 6.15
C ALA A 57 7.37 14.68 7.52
N GLY A 58 6.45 14.40 8.45
CA GLY A 58 6.50 14.91 9.83
C GLY A 58 7.41 14.13 10.79
N SER A 59 7.89 12.94 10.39
CA SER A 59 8.68 12.07 11.27
C SER A 59 10.18 12.42 11.33
N GLY A 60 10.82 12.06 12.45
CA GLY A 60 12.27 12.18 12.62
C GLY A 60 13.07 11.16 11.81
N GLY A 61 14.40 11.34 11.76
CA GLY A 61 15.30 10.47 10.99
C GLY A 61 15.20 8.99 11.35
N ASP A 62 15.14 8.67 12.65
CA ASP A 62 15.06 7.28 13.13
C ASP A 62 13.79 6.58 12.67
N THR A 63 12.63 7.25 12.77
CA THR A 63 11.34 6.72 12.29
C THR A 63 11.37 6.43 10.79
N ARG A 64 11.99 7.31 9.99
CA ARG A 64 12.13 7.08 8.54
C ARG A 64 13.02 5.88 8.25
N ILE A 65 14.13 5.74 8.98
CA ILE A 65 15.05 4.61 8.81
C ILE A 65 14.35 3.30 9.18
N ASP A 66 13.60 3.28 10.28
CA ASP A 66 12.86 2.09 10.71
C ASP A 66 11.77 1.70 9.71
N PHE A 67 11.08 2.68 9.14
CA PHE A 67 10.12 2.43 8.06
C PHE A 67 10.80 1.87 6.80
N LEU A 68 11.96 2.41 6.40
CA LEU A 68 12.71 1.88 5.26
C LEU A 68 13.20 0.44 5.50
N ARG A 69 13.66 0.12 6.73
CA ARG A 69 13.99 -1.25 7.13
C ARG A 69 12.77 -2.16 7.15
N TYR A 70 11.60 -1.64 7.51
CA TYR A 70 10.36 -2.38 7.40
C TYR A 70 10.08 -2.71 5.94
N LEU A 71 10.12 -1.75 5.02
CA LEU A 71 9.89 -1.98 3.59
C LEU A 71 10.85 -3.03 3.02
N ALA A 72 12.12 -2.95 3.37
CA ALA A 72 13.12 -3.93 2.92
C ALA A 72 12.79 -5.36 3.36
N ARG A 73 12.19 -5.55 4.54
CA ARG A 73 11.83 -6.89 5.05
C ARG A 73 10.45 -7.36 4.62
N SER A 74 9.49 -6.44 4.48
CA SER A 74 8.08 -6.77 4.26
C SER A 74 7.71 -6.86 2.78
N LEU A 75 8.47 -6.20 1.91
CA LEU A 75 8.27 -6.21 0.45
C LEU A 75 9.28 -7.10 -0.28
N GLU A 76 10.08 -7.87 0.45
CA GLU A 76 10.88 -8.93 -0.15
C GLU A 76 9.95 -9.95 -0.82
N VAL A 77 10.29 -10.35 -2.04
CA VAL A 77 9.53 -11.35 -2.77
C VAL A 77 9.88 -12.72 -2.21
N ASP A 78 8.86 -13.54 -1.91
CA ASP A 78 9.05 -14.92 -1.48
C ASP A 78 9.73 -15.75 -2.59
N PRO A 79 11.00 -16.14 -2.43
CA PRO A 79 11.72 -16.88 -3.46
C PRO A 79 11.12 -18.27 -3.71
N ALA A 80 10.48 -18.87 -2.70
CA ALA A 80 9.83 -20.17 -2.86
C ALA A 80 8.62 -20.07 -3.78
N ARG A 81 7.77 -19.03 -3.61
CA ARG A 81 6.66 -18.76 -4.54
C ARG A 81 7.14 -18.48 -5.95
N ILE A 82 8.23 -17.73 -6.12
CA ILE A 82 8.80 -17.49 -7.46
C ILE A 82 9.22 -18.81 -8.10
N ASN A 83 9.94 -19.65 -7.37
CA ASN A 83 10.44 -20.93 -7.88
C ASN A 83 9.29 -21.90 -8.20
N GLU A 84 8.24 -21.94 -7.38
CA GLU A 84 7.04 -22.73 -7.64
C GLU A 84 6.33 -22.28 -8.94
N ALA A 85 6.10 -20.98 -9.09
CA ALA A 85 5.50 -20.42 -10.31
C ALA A 85 6.35 -20.69 -11.55
N ALA A 86 7.68 -20.52 -11.43
CA ALA A 86 8.62 -20.79 -12.52
C ALA A 86 8.61 -22.28 -12.93
N ALA A 87 8.59 -23.21 -11.97
CA ALA A 87 8.48 -24.64 -12.24
C ALA A 87 7.12 -25.00 -12.86
N GLY A 88 6.03 -24.40 -12.37
CA GLY A 88 4.70 -24.57 -12.93
C GLY A 88 4.60 -24.10 -14.38
N TYR A 89 5.20 -22.97 -14.71
CA TYR A 89 5.28 -22.48 -16.09
C TYR A 89 6.19 -23.34 -16.98
N ALA A 90 7.33 -23.80 -16.46
CA ALA A 90 8.23 -24.67 -17.22
C ALA A 90 7.57 -26.02 -17.58
N ALA A 91 6.70 -26.54 -16.70
CA ALA A 91 5.95 -27.77 -16.94
C ALA A 91 4.75 -27.58 -17.89
N ASP A 92 4.13 -26.40 -17.87
CA ASP A 92 2.95 -26.08 -18.67
C ASP A 92 2.96 -24.58 -19.03
N PRO A 93 3.59 -24.19 -20.15
CA PRO A 93 3.86 -22.78 -20.48
C PRO A 93 2.59 -22.07 -20.98
N THR A 94 1.71 -21.77 -20.04
CA THR A 94 0.50 -20.95 -20.23
C THR A 94 0.58 -19.69 -19.36
N ALA A 95 -0.03 -18.61 -19.83
CA ALA A 95 -0.04 -17.33 -19.11
C ALA A 95 -0.68 -17.43 -17.71
N ALA A 96 -1.56 -18.40 -17.50
CA ALA A 96 -2.21 -18.65 -16.21
C ALA A 96 -1.25 -19.15 -15.11
N ARG A 97 -0.06 -19.67 -15.47
CA ARG A 97 0.94 -20.20 -14.53
C ARG A 97 1.96 -19.16 -14.03
N LEU A 98 1.86 -17.91 -14.48
CA LEU A 98 2.75 -16.80 -14.09
C LEU A 98 2.26 -16.01 -12.85
N ALA A 99 1.05 -16.27 -12.34
CA ALA A 99 0.40 -15.53 -11.26
C ALA A 99 0.33 -16.34 -9.96
#